data_AF-A0A838F375-F1
#
_entry.id   AF-A0A838F375-F1
#
_cell.length_a   1.000
_cell.length_b   1.000
_cell.length_c   1.000
_cell.angle_alpha   90.00
_cell.angle_beta   90.00
_cell.angle_gamma   90.00
#
_symmetry.space_group_name_H-M   'P 1'
#
loop_
_entity.id
_entity.type
_entity.pdbx_description
1 polymer ?
#
loop_
_entity_poly.entity_id
_entity_poly.type
_entity_poly.pdbx_seq_one_letter_code
_entity_poly.pdbx_strand_id
1 'polypeptide(L)'
;MKKLFLSALLFSGLTWANGPQDIVIKSRLDKQSSASLINRLRTFLINNNFGDPYNQTFKTPITVDFNQVLEELPQDTRSWIKDWQEVFKLNVFESVYKIQINNFAYSIKNFSSELKPGKSDQSRIEYVTINEVQGLKLSSSKIAFQIELKKTQSGEPVKFEVGLIGADFIISPELMVEMPMGWQTALLPDSLLMSLHTIDLSRVFAKIIERPELIDFVVKDIALPDVSIRVGNREIKFDKEKIKKFIFSRKEDMKMAILDLLRTRMQERFANIIKDKPQEVFVPRTFSTKGVINTVFAIKTMSANIESRILEAKIDGHFCANENDLQFDLCRTNQLPTKERRKIEIGTFDRSMQEIDGMFNQKRANVAVSISEHYINQLITAAAQAGVLELGSKDFTLGSEKAFVLAEEKGEGFHLYLDIIHKLSPRQRVLVGRSELRFPIRLGVGLKIINHDGFPHLQIKILAVKTDEALLLKGLPQYGLVTNVNTVRFQQKVLKGILEDIAPFNQKILLDLELKEFKDTYLEDLEFFSDGHGRANAVLFMNGQIK
;
A
#
# COMPACT_ATOMS: atom_id res chain seq x y z
N MET A 1 2.63 -6.32 12.04
CA MET A 1 3.57 -5.24 11.65
C MET A 1 4.19 -5.46 10.27
N LYS A 2 5.26 -6.25 10.08
CA LYS A 2 5.93 -6.36 8.74
C LYS A 2 5.10 -6.94 7.58
N LYS A 3 4.15 -7.86 7.83
CA LYS A 3 3.48 -8.67 6.78
C LYS A 3 2.51 -7.90 5.89
N LEU A 4 1.53 -7.21 6.49
CA LEU A 4 0.63 -6.32 5.75
C LEU A 4 1.39 -5.21 5.00
N PHE A 5 2.55 -4.81 5.54
CA PHE A 5 3.43 -3.86 4.89
C PHE A 5 3.89 -4.33 3.51
N LEU A 6 4.12 -5.64 3.30
CA LEU A 6 4.62 -6.11 2.01
C LEU A 6 3.56 -6.12 0.90
N SER A 7 2.27 -6.15 1.25
CA SER A 7 1.19 -5.83 0.31
C SER A 7 0.94 -4.32 0.11
N ALA A 8 1.48 -3.47 1.00
CA ALA A 8 1.46 -2.01 0.88
C ALA A 8 2.76 -1.44 0.25
N LEU A 9 3.81 -2.26 0.13
CA LEU A 9 5.14 -1.97 -0.43
C LEU A 9 5.16 -1.65 -1.92
N LEU A 10 3.98 -1.56 -2.56
CA LEU A 10 3.81 -1.14 -3.95
C LEU A 10 4.19 0.33 -4.19
N PHE A 11 4.54 1.11 -3.15
CA PHE A 11 4.71 2.58 -3.22
C PHE A 11 5.88 3.09 -2.33
N SER A 12 6.96 3.72 -2.86
CA SER A 12 7.68 4.93 -2.31
C SER A 12 9.07 5.34 -2.92
N GLY A 13 9.41 6.59 -3.32
CA GLY A 13 10.72 7.04 -3.95
C GLY A 13 12.10 6.75 -3.25
N LEU A 14 13.28 7.36 -3.48
CA LEU A 14 13.83 8.51 -4.28
C LEU A 14 15.26 8.21 -4.84
N THR A 15 15.78 9.13 -5.64
CA THR A 15 16.93 9.03 -6.58
C THR A 15 18.27 8.47 -6.07
N TRP A 16 19.04 7.90 -7.02
CA TRP A 16 20.43 8.22 -7.42
C TRP A 16 21.11 6.98 -8.07
N ALA A 17 20.73 6.67 -9.32
CA ALA A 17 21.52 5.86 -10.28
C ALA A 17 20.91 6.00 -11.68
N ASN A 18 21.66 6.46 -12.67
CA ASN A 18 21.26 6.39 -14.08
C ASN A 18 21.62 5.00 -14.62
N GLY A 19 20.79 4.00 -14.31
CA GLY A 19 20.94 2.62 -14.75
C GLY A 19 19.62 1.83 -14.65
N PRO A 20 19.50 0.69 -15.35
CA PRO A 20 18.32 -0.16 -15.27
C PRO A 20 18.15 -0.69 -13.84
N GLN A 21 16.96 -0.51 -13.27
CA GLN A 21 16.69 -0.80 -11.86
C GLN A 21 16.53 -2.31 -11.62
N ASP A 22 16.87 -2.77 -10.42
CA ASP A 22 16.80 -4.19 -10.08
C ASP A 22 15.38 -4.72 -10.15
N ILE A 23 14.44 -4.08 -9.46
CA ILE A 23 13.04 -4.46 -9.47
C ILE A 23 12.19 -3.27 -9.93
N VAL A 24 11.28 -3.51 -10.87
CA VAL A 24 10.21 -2.59 -11.23
C VAL A 24 8.88 -3.26 -10.91
N ILE A 25 8.03 -2.60 -10.15
CA ILE A 25 6.66 -3.04 -9.89
C ILE A 25 5.71 -2.01 -10.49
N LYS A 26 4.77 -2.49 -11.31
CA LYS A 26 3.68 -1.69 -11.87
C LYS A 26 2.34 -2.23 -11.34
N SER A 27 1.40 -1.34 -11.04
CA SER A 27 0.06 -1.69 -10.55
C SER A 27 -1.00 -0.82 -11.22
N ARG A 28 -2.08 -1.44 -11.72
CA ARG A 28 -3.21 -0.73 -12.32
C ARG A 28 -4.24 -0.35 -11.27
N LEU A 29 -4.71 0.89 -11.34
CA LEU A 29 -5.85 1.40 -10.58
C LEU A 29 -7.12 1.45 -11.44
N ASP A 30 -7.89 0.37 -11.39
CA ASP A 30 -9.24 0.28 -11.96
C ASP A 30 -10.27 -0.04 -10.86
N LYS A 31 -11.57 0.04 -11.16
CA LYS A 31 -12.63 -0.15 -10.14
C LYS A 31 -12.64 -1.57 -9.55
N GLN A 32 -12.13 -2.59 -10.24
CA GLN A 32 -12.02 -3.95 -9.70
C GLN A 32 -10.80 -4.07 -8.78
N SER A 33 -9.64 -3.54 -9.20
CA SER A 33 -8.42 -3.61 -8.39
C SER A 33 -8.45 -2.72 -7.14
N SER A 34 -9.18 -1.60 -7.20
CA SER A 34 -9.21 -0.58 -6.14
C SER A 34 -9.76 -1.08 -4.80
N ALA A 35 -10.86 -1.85 -4.80
CA ALA A 35 -11.52 -2.28 -3.55
C ALA A 35 -10.60 -3.16 -2.69
N SER A 36 -9.89 -4.10 -3.32
CA SER A 36 -8.87 -4.95 -2.71
C SER A 36 -7.72 -4.14 -2.09
N LEU A 37 -7.17 -3.21 -2.88
CA LEU A 37 -6.06 -2.34 -2.46
C LEU A 37 -6.46 -1.44 -1.29
N ILE A 38 -7.67 -0.87 -1.32
CA ILE A 38 -8.17 0.06 -0.30
C ILE A 38 -8.47 -0.66 1.03
N ASN A 39 -8.98 -1.89 1.00
CA ASN A 39 -9.16 -2.66 2.24
C ASN A 39 -7.82 -3.03 2.90
N ARG A 40 -6.79 -3.33 2.10
CA ARG A 40 -5.42 -3.53 2.59
C ARG A 40 -4.82 -2.23 3.14
N LEU A 41 -5.00 -1.10 2.46
CA LEU A 41 -4.61 0.22 2.93
C LEU A 41 -5.26 0.55 4.29
N ARG A 42 -6.58 0.38 4.42
CA ARG A 42 -7.33 0.56 5.67
C ARG A 42 -6.75 -0.30 6.80
N THR A 43 -6.52 -1.59 6.53
CA THR A 43 -5.93 -2.52 7.50
C THR A 43 -4.50 -2.13 7.87
N PHE A 44 -3.70 -1.63 6.92
CA PHE A 44 -2.38 -1.08 7.19
C PHE A 44 -2.43 0.16 8.10
N LEU A 45 -3.31 1.12 7.82
CA LEU A 45 -3.47 2.35 8.59
C LEU A 45 -3.88 2.07 10.05
N ILE A 46 -4.86 1.19 10.26
CA ILE A 46 -5.31 0.75 11.59
C ILE A 46 -4.14 0.14 12.38
N ASN A 47 -3.35 -0.73 11.75
CA ASN A 47 -2.20 -1.39 12.38
C ASN A 47 -1.00 -0.47 12.66
N ASN A 48 -1.02 0.79 12.19
CA ASN A 48 0.03 1.78 12.40
C ASN A 48 -0.48 3.02 13.17
N ASN A 49 -1.52 2.84 14.00
CA ASN A 49 -2.10 3.86 14.89
C ASN A 49 -2.67 5.11 14.20
N PHE A 50 -2.87 5.07 12.88
CA PHE A 50 -3.56 6.13 12.14
C PHE A 50 -5.07 6.14 12.41
N GLY A 51 -5.61 5.01 12.85
CA GLY A 51 -7.05 4.76 12.96
C GLY A 51 -7.66 4.31 11.63
N ASP A 52 -8.99 4.28 11.60
CA ASP A 52 -9.76 3.88 10.43
C ASP A 52 -10.25 5.14 9.68
N PRO A 53 -9.82 5.40 8.42
CA PRO A 53 -10.32 6.55 7.66
C PRO A 53 -11.83 6.46 7.36
N TYR A 54 -12.47 5.30 7.55
CA TYR A 54 -13.91 5.11 7.37
C TYR A 54 -14.71 5.22 8.69
N ASN A 55 -14.05 5.48 9.82
CA ASN A 55 -14.68 5.61 11.13
C ASN A 55 -13.87 6.58 12.02
N GLN A 56 -14.19 7.87 11.97
CA GLN A 56 -13.47 8.91 12.71
C GLN A 56 -14.36 9.75 13.62
N THR A 57 -13.77 10.24 14.71
CA THR A 57 -14.37 11.18 15.67
C THR A 57 -13.45 12.38 15.84
N PHE A 58 -13.94 13.58 15.52
CA PHE A 58 -13.19 14.83 15.63
C PHE A 58 -13.24 15.37 17.06
N LYS A 59 -12.08 15.49 17.71
CA LYS A 59 -11.97 15.99 19.08
C LYS A 59 -12.22 17.51 19.18
N THR A 60 -11.82 18.26 18.16
CA THR A 60 -12.07 19.70 18.04
C THR A 60 -13.55 19.96 17.77
N PRO A 61 -14.25 20.76 18.58
CA PRO A 61 -15.66 21.08 18.33
C PRO A 61 -15.86 21.96 17.09
N ILE A 62 -16.80 21.58 16.22
CA ILE A 62 -17.19 22.40 15.07
C ILE A 62 -18.06 23.55 15.60
N THR A 63 -17.62 24.78 15.44
CA THR A 63 -18.33 25.98 15.93
C THR A 63 -18.82 26.84 14.77
N VAL A 64 -20.09 27.25 14.76
CA VAL A 64 -20.66 28.17 13.76
C VAL A 64 -21.29 29.36 14.48
N ASP A 65 -20.90 30.58 14.12
CA ASP A 65 -21.54 31.81 14.60
C ASP A 65 -22.64 32.20 13.61
N PHE A 66 -23.89 32.24 14.06
CA PHE A 66 -25.02 32.47 13.16
C PHE A 66 -24.93 33.85 12.50
N ASN A 67 -24.33 34.85 13.15
CA ASN A 67 -24.20 36.19 12.56
C ASN A 67 -23.28 36.22 11.34
N GLN A 68 -22.42 35.22 11.15
CA GLN A 68 -21.50 35.12 10.01
C GLN A 68 -22.12 34.37 8.83
N VAL A 69 -23.01 33.40 9.08
CA VAL A 69 -23.55 32.51 8.04
C VAL A 69 -25.04 32.72 7.76
N LEU A 70 -25.75 33.54 8.55
CA LEU A 70 -27.21 33.69 8.46
C LEU A 70 -27.71 34.10 7.06
N GLU A 71 -26.93 34.86 6.30
CA GLU A 71 -27.33 35.29 4.95
C GLU A 71 -27.12 34.20 3.89
N GLU A 72 -26.21 33.25 4.13
CA GLU A 72 -25.83 32.15 3.24
C GLU A 72 -26.78 30.93 3.37
N LEU A 73 -27.63 30.90 4.40
CA LEU A 73 -28.54 29.79 4.69
C LEU A 73 -29.87 29.88 3.90
N PRO A 74 -30.49 28.74 3.53
CA PRO A 74 -31.82 28.72 2.91
C PRO A 74 -32.89 29.45 3.72
N GLN A 75 -33.92 29.97 3.04
CA GLN A 75 -34.98 30.76 3.69
C GLN A 75 -35.67 30.02 4.85
N ASP A 76 -35.96 28.74 4.70
CA ASP A 76 -36.66 27.95 5.71
C ASP A 76 -35.78 27.76 6.96
N THR A 77 -34.50 27.44 6.77
CA THR A 77 -33.49 27.39 7.84
C THR A 77 -33.34 28.75 8.55
N ARG A 78 -33.34 29.87 7.81
CA ARG A 78 -33.36 31.23 8.40
C ARG A 78 -34.64 31.51 9.18
N SER A 79 -35.79 31.02 8.72
CA SER A 79 -37.07 31.15 9.42
C SER A 79 -37.08 30.33 10.71
N TRP A 80 -36.61 29.09 10.68
CA TRP A 80 -36.48 28.26 11.88
C TRP A 80 -35.54 28.88 12.92
N ILE A 81 -34.41 29.47 12.50
CA ILE A 81 -33.52 30.21 13.42
C ILE A 81 -34.26 31.40 14.06
N LYS A 82 -35.11 32.13 13.32
CA LYS A 82 -35.92 33.22 13.89
C LYS A 82 -36.99 32.70 14.86
N ASP A 83 -37.72 31.66 14.49
CA ASP A 83 -38.72 31.02 15.36
C ASP A 83 -38.07 30.53 16.67
N TRP A 84 -36.84 29.99 16.59
CA TRP A 84 -36.03 29.62 17.74
C TRP A 84 -35.73 30.84 18.64
N GLN A 85 -35.33 31.98 18.07
CA GLN A 85 -35.09 33.23 18.81
C GLN A 85 -36.37 33.74 19.52
N GLU A 86 -37.53 33.61 18.88
CA GLU A 86 -38.83 33.99 19.45
C GLU A 86 -39.27 33.09 20.62
N VAL A 87 -38.99 31.78 20.57
CA VAL A 87 -39.33 30.84 21.66
C VAL A 87 -38.69 31.25 22.99
N PHE A 88 -37.42 31.68 22.95
CA PHE A 88 -36.70 32.19 24.11
C PHE A 88 -37.06 33.65 24.45
N LYS A 89 -37.97 34.29 23.69
CA LYS A 89 -38.42 35.70 23.82
C LYS A 89 -37.27 36.71 23.78
N LEU A 90 -36.26 36.45 22.95
CA LEU A 90 -34.99 37.19 22.96
C LEU A 90 -35.00 38.50 22.16
N ASN A 91 -36.11 38.84 21.49
CA ASN A 91 -36.28 40.08 20.74
C ASN A 91 -36.15 41.37 21.61
N VAL A 92 -35.99 41.22 22.93
CA VAL A 92 -35.72 42.31 23.89
C VAL A 92 -34.20 42.59 24.04
N PHE A 93 -33.32 41.69 23.57
CA PHE A 93 -31.88 41.75 23.79
C PHE A 93 -31.07 41.58 22.49
N GLU A 94 -30.02 42.39 22.31
CA GLU A 94 -28.98 42.11 21.32
C GLU A 94 -28.33 40.76 21.67
N SER A 95 -28.47 39.76 20.79
CA SER A 95 -28.12 38.38 21.13
C SER A 95 -27.14 37.80 20.12
N VAL A 96 -26.14 37.05 20.61
CA VAL A 96 -25.20 36.28 19.78
C VAL A 96 -25.53 34.80 19.90
N TYR A 97 -25.66 34.14 18.76
CA TYR A 97 -26.04 32.74 18.65
C TYR A 97 -24.90 31.95 18.02
N LYS A 98 -24.50 30.87 18.68
CA LYS A 98 -23.49 29.93 18.19
C LYS A 98 -24.01 28.52 18.32
N ILE A 99 -23.70 27.67 17.35
CA ILE A 99 -23.83 26.21 17.49
C ILE A 99 -22.43 25.62 17.66
N GLN A 100 -22.26 24.70 18.59
CA GLN A 100 -21.03 23.97 18.84
C GLN A 100 -21.33 22.46 18.82
N ILE A 101 -20.78 21.74 17.84
CA ILE A 101 -20.97 20.31 17.66
C ILE A 101 -19.73 19.59 18.20
N ASN A 102 -19.90 18.91 19.33
CA ASN A 102 -18.81 18.27 20.09
C ASN A 102 -18.69 16.80 19.73
N ASN A 103 -17.46 16.31 19.58
CA ASN A 103 -17.17 14.94 19.14
C ASN A 103 -18.02 14.54 17.93
N PHE A 104 -18.03 15.39 16.90
CA PHE A 104 -18.67 15.01 15.62
C PHE A 104 -17.93 13.79 15.06
N ALA A 105 -18.67 12.81 14.57
CA ALA A 105 -18.11 11.55 14.12
C ALA A 105 -18.89 11.01 12.92
N TYR A 106 -18.18 10.39 11.99
CA TYR A 106 -18.77 9.65 10.88
C TYR A 106 -18.31 8.20 10.92
N SER A 107 -19.21 7.30 10.53
CA SER A 107 -18.94 5.87 10.44
C SER A 107 -19.57 5.30 9.18
N ILE A 108 -18.77 4.53 8.44
CA ILE A 108 -19.17 3.92 7.16
C ILE A 108 -19.09 2.41 7.30
N LYS A 109 -20.21 1.74 7.04
CA LYS A 109 -20.30 0.27 7.09
C LYS A 109 -20.01 -0.36 5.74
N ASN A 110 -20.70 0.11 4.70
CA ASN A 110 -20.64 -0.44 3.36
C ASN A 110 -20.12 0.63 2.40
N PHE A 111 -19.09 0.29 1.63
CA PHE A 111 -18.58 1.18 0.59
C PHE A 111 -18.00 0.39 -0.59
N SER A 112 -18.13 0.97 -1.78
CA SER A 112 -17.37 0.64 -2.99
C SER A 112 -16.36 1.77 -3.21
N SER A 113 -15.15 1.49 -3.68
CA SER A 113 -14.15 2.55 -3.86
C SER A 113 -13.35 2.39 -5.14
N GLU A 114 -13.12 3.52 -5.82
CA GLU A 114 -12.22 3.65 -6.96
C GLU A 114 -11.03 4.54 -6.58
N LEU A 115 -9.81 4.03 -6.70
CA LEU A 115 -8.58 4.81 -6.55
C LEU A 115 -8.20 5.41 -7.91
N LYS A 116 -7.94 6.70 -7.96
CA LYS A 116 -7.48 7.43 -9.14
C LYS A 116 -6.17 8.15 -8.83
N PRO A 117 -5.12 8.03 -9.66
CA PRO A 117 -3.97 8.93 -9.55
C PRO A 117 -4.38 10.37 -9.84
N GLY A 118 -3.90 11.27 -9.00
CA GLY A 118 -3.90 12.72 -9.18
C GLY A 118 -2.55 13.18 -9.73
N LYS A 119 -2.00 14.28 -9.21
CA LYS A 119 -0.71 14.80 -9.66
C LYS A 119 0.44 13.88 -9.25
N SER A 120 1.44 13.75 -10.11
CA SER A 120 2.71 13.07 -9.83
C SER A 120 3.86 14.04 -10.11
N ASP A 121 4.80 14.13 -9.17
CA ASP A 121 6.16 14.61 -9.39
C ASP A 121 7.17 13.48 -9.07
N GLN A 122 8.48 13.78 -9.08
CA GLN A 122 9.54 12.77 -8.87
C GLN A 122 9.61 12.19 -7.45
N SER A 123 8.97 12.84 -6.49
CA SER A 123 9.06 12.54 -5.05
C SER A 123 7.70 12.33 -4.40
N ARG A 124 6.64 12.90 -4.98
CA ARG A 124 5.29 12.95 -4.42
C ARG A 124 4.26 12.56 -5.46
N ILE A 125 3.28 11.80 -5.02
CA ILE A 125 2.11 11.44 -5.80
C ILE A 125 0.88 11.66 -4.96
N GLU A 126 -0.12 12.29 -5.57
CA GLU A 126 -1.46 12.48 -5.03
C GLU A 126 -2.37 11.40 -5.63
N TYR A 127 -3.31 10.90 -4.84
CA TYR A 127 -4.37 10.02 -5.30
C TYR A 127 -5.70 10.44 -4.70
N VAL A 128 -6.80 10.12 -5.38
CA VAL A 128 -8.14 10.31 -4.86
C VAL A 128 -8.82 8.95 -4.79
N THR A 129 -9.25 8.54 -3.59
CA THR A 129 -10.25 7.48 -3.46
C THR A 129 -11.63 8.13 -3.56
N ILE A 130 -12.41 7.76 -4.57
CA ILE A 130 -13.84 8.07 -4.63
C ILE A 130 -14.56 6.90 -3.97
N ASN A 131 -15.16 7.13 -2.81
CA ASN A 131 -15.87 6.11 -2.07
C ASN A 131 -17.38 6.28 -2.31
N GLU A 132 -18.01 5.32 -2.97
CA GLU A 132 -19.47 5.17 -3.07
C GLU A 132 -19.96 4.54 -1.75
N VAL A 133 -20.59 5.35 -0.90
CA VAL A 133 -20.94 4.99 0.48
C VAL A 133 -22.43 4.65 0.59
N GLN A 134 -22.74 3.58 1.33
CA GLN A 134 -24.09 3.21 1.75
C GLN A 134 -24.17 3.07 3.28
N GLY A 135 -25.26 3.56 3.87
CA GLY A 135 -25.48 3.48 5.32
C GLY A 135 -24.45 4.30 6.12
N LEU A 136 -24.12 5.49 5.63
CA LEU A 136 -23.34 6.49 6.37
C LEU A 136 -24.07 6.83 7.66
N LYS A 137 -23.38 6.74 8.80
CA LYS A 137 -23.88 7.30 10.06
C LYS A 137 -23.06 8.54 10.41
N LEU A 138 -23.74 9.65 10.67
CA LEU A 138 -23.16 10.82 11.32
C LEU A 138 -23.64 10.86 12.77
N SER A 139 -22.80 11.32 13.68
CA SER A 139 -23.13 11.36 15.11
C SER A 139 -22.38 12.48 15.85
N SER A 140 -22.88 12.90 17.00
CA SER A 140 -22.23 13.86 17.89
C SER A 140 -22.57 13.52 19.34
N SER A 141 -21.58 13.66 20.24
CA SER A 141 -21.85 13.50 21.68
C SER A 141 -22.78 14.61 22.20
N LYS A 142 -22.66 15.83 21.67
CA LYS A 142 -23.44 16.99 22.08
C LYS A 142 -23.48 18.08 21.00
N ILE A 143 -24.67 18.45 20.56
CA ILE A 143 -24.91 19.67 19.77
C ILE A 143 -25.39 20.77 20.71
N ALA A 144 -24.58 21.79 20.90
CA ALA A 144 -24.79 22.87 21.85
C ALA A 144 -25.21 24.16 21.14
N PHE A 145 -26.43 24.63 21.39
CA PHE A 145 -26.89 25.97 21.01
C PHE A 145 -26.54 26.95 22.12
N GLN A 146 -25.43 27.67 21.94
CA GLN A 146 -24.93 28.69 22.84
C GLN A 146 -25.58 30.03 22.51
N ILE A 147 -26.12 30.68 23.53
CA ILE A 147 -26.84 31.94 23.43
C ILE A 147 -26.21 32.91 24.42
N GLU A 148 -25.74 34.05 23.92
CA GLU A 148 -25.17 35.13 24.70
C GLU A 148 -26.04 36.39 24.54
N LEU A 149 -26.71 36.79 25.61
CA LEU A 149 -27.55 37.98 25.65
C LEU A 149 -26.72 39.17 26.09
N LYS A 150 -26.54 40.15 25.19
CA LYS A 150 -25.86 41.41 25.47
C LYS A 150 -26.84 42.42 26.07
N LYS A 151 -26.30 43.45 26.73
CA LYS A 151 -27.06 44.59 27.29
C LYS A 151 -28.19 44.15 28.24
N THR A 152 -27.88 43.20 29.12
CA THR A 152 -28.76 42.85 30.25
C THR A 152 -28.76 43.97 31.29
N GLN A 153 -29.76 44.01 32.18
CA GLN A 153 -29.84 45.04 33.23
C GLN A 153 -28.72 44.94 34.28
N SER A 154 -27.99 43.82 34.34
CA SER A 154 -26.81 43.63 35.19
C SER A 154 -25.50 44.09 34.54
N GLY A 155 -25.52 44.59 33.30
CA GLY A 155 -24.32 45.00 32.55
C GLY A 155 -23.51 43.83 31.97
N GLU A 156 -23.41 42.71 32.68
CA GLU A 156 -22.73 41.50 32.21
C GLU A 156 -23.59 40.66 31.23
N PRO A 157 -23.01 40.10 30.15
CA PRO A 157 -23.75 39.23 29.23
C PRO A 157 -24.22 37.93 29.91
N VAL A 158 -25.50 37.61 29.80
CA VAL A 158 -26.03 36.31 30.27
C VAL A 158 -25.77 35.27 29.20
N LYS A 159 -24.96 34.26 29.53
CA LYS A 159 -24.58 33.15 28.64
C LYS A 159 -25.21 31.85 29.11
N PHE A 160 -25.83 31.11 28.20
CA PHE A 160 -26.39 29.80 28.47
C PHE A 160 -26.36 28.91 27.23
N GLU A 161 -26.58 27.61 27.43
CA GLU A 161 -26.44 26.61 26.38
C GLU A 161 -27.57 25.58 26.45
N VAL A 162 -28.28 25.37 25.34
CA VAL A 162 -29.23 24.27 25.14
C VAL A 162 -28.53 23.14 24.40
N GLY A 163 -28.44 21.95 24.99
CA GLY A 163 -27.67 20.84 24.44
C GLY A 163 -28.53 19.66 24.00
N LEU A 164 -28.46 19.27 22.73
CA LEU A 164 -28.93 17.96 22.26
C LEU A 164 -27.84 16.92 22.57
N ILE A 165 -28.14 15.94 23.40
CA ILE A 165 -27.19 14.91 23.85
C ILE A 165 -27.34 13.66 22.98
N GLY A 166 -26.21 13.13 22.48
CA GLY A 166 -26.18 11.92 21.65
C GLY A 166 -27.04 12.06 20.40
N ALA A 167 -26.68 13.02 19.55
CA ALA A 167 -27.39 13.33 18.31
C ALA A 167 -26.83 12.47 17.15
N ASP A 168 -27.65 11.60 16.58
CA ASP A 168 -27.33 10.69 15.49
C ASP A 168 -28.13 11.07 14.22
N PHE A 169 -27.48 11.16 13.06
CA PHE A 169 -28.14 11.18 11.75
C PHE A 169 -27.90 9.82 11.08
N ILE A 170 -28.98 9.08 10.87
CA ILE A 170 -28.99 7.74 10.29
C ILE A 170 -29.47 7.88 8.85
N ILE A 171 -28.55 7.75 7.91
CA ILE A 171 -28.85 7.91 6.47
C ILE A 171 -29.24 6.54 5.91
N SER A 172 -30.35 6.50 5.18
CA SER A 172 -30.87 5.29 4.54
C SER A 172 -29.82 4.69 3.59
N PRO A 173 -29.64 3.35 3.57
CA PRO A 173 -28.80 2.67 2.56
C PRO A 173 -29.19 2.97 1.11
N GLU A 174 -30.43 3.41 0.87
CA GLU A 174 -30.92 3.84 -0.45
C GLU A 174 -30.26 5.13 -0.94
N LEU A 175 -29.79 5.99 -0.02
CA LEU A 175 -29.03 7.18 -0.37
C LEU A 175 -27.55 6.84 -0.55
N MET A 176 -27.20 6.46 -1.78
CA MET A 176 -25.81 6.39 -2.23
C MET A 176 -25.17 7.78 -2.21
N VAL A 177 -24.02 7.91 -1.54
CA VAL A 177 -23.28 9.19 -1.47
C VAL A 177 -21.82 8.99 -1.86
N GLU A 178 -21.29 9.84 -2.72
CA GLU A 178 -19.85 9.89 -3.02
C GLU A 178 -19.10 10.70 -1.95
N MET A 179 -18.09 10.07 -1.35
CA MET A 179 -17.15 10.72 -0.42
C MET A 179 -15.72 10.64 -0.99
N PRO A 180 -15.25 11.68 -1.71
CA PRO A 180 -13.86 11.78 -2.14
C PRO A 180 -12.91 11.96 -0.96
N MET A 181 -11.79 11.23 -0.96
CA MET A 181 -10.67 11.44 -0.03
C MET A 181 -9.37 11.58 -0.82
N GLY A 182 -8.64 12.66 -0.55
CA GLY A 182 -7.35 12.97 -1.16
C GLY A 182 -6.19 12.45 -0.31
N TRP A 183 -5.51 11.45 -0.85
CA TRP A 183 -4.31 10.84 -0.30
C TRP A 183 -3.07 11.39 -0.98
N GLN A 184 -1.95 11.35 -0.27
CA GLN A 184 -0.64 11.66 -0.83
C GLN A 184 0.37 10.64 -0.31
N THR A 185 1.22 10.15 -1.22
CA THR A 185 2.49 9.51 -0.86
C THR A 185 3.60 10.46 -1.27
N ALA A 186 4.28 11.06 -0.29
CA ALA A 186 5.51 11.80 -0.51
C ALA A 186 6.67 10.95 0.01
N LEU A 187 7.81 10.98 -0.66
CA LEU A 187 8.99 10.33 -0.14
C LEU A 187 10.08 11.32 0.27
N LEU A 188 10.52 11.08 1.50
CA LEU A 188 11.59 11.73 2.23
C LEU A 188 12.85 10.82 2.20
N PRO A 189 14.05 11.33 2.57
CA PRO A 189 15.30 10.59 2.44
C PRO A 189 15.26 9.16 3.03
N ASP A 190 14.73 9.02 4.25
CA ASP A 190 14.71 7.77 5.03
C ASP A 190 13.33 7.09 5.10
N SER A 191 12.27 7.76 4.64
CA SER A 191 10.89 7.29 4.83
C SER A 191 9.93 7.67 3.70
N LEU A 192 8.94 6.80 3.49
CA LEU A 192 7.70 7.19 2.84
C LEU A 192 6.80 7.89 3.87
N LEU A 193 6.36 9.08 3.53
CA LEU A 193 5.23 9.74 4.14
C LEU A 193 3.96 9.36 3.36
N MET A 194 3.00 8.75 4.04
CA MET A 194 1.63 8.61 3.54
C MET A 194 0.69 9.49 4.36
N SER A 195 -0.13 10.29 3.70
CA SER A 195 -0.95 11.30 4.37
C SER A 195 -2.35 11.43 3.77
N LEU A 196 -3.33 11.64 4.65
CA LEU A 196 -4.71 11.97 4.28
C LEU A 196 -4.89 13.48 4.41
N HIS A 197 -4.90 14.19 3.27
CA HIS A 197 -4.93 15.65 3.26
C HIS A 197 -6.33 16.24 3.10
N THR A 198 -7.25 15.52 2.46
CA THR A 198 -8.63 15.98 2.27
C THR A 198 -9.64 14.85 2.43
N ILE A 199 -10.76 15.17 3.07
CA ILE A 199 -12.02 14.42 2.99
C ILE A 199 -13.06 15.43 2.55
N ASP A 200 -13.64 15.26 1.36
CA ASP A 200 -14.64 16.20 0.82
C ASP A 200 -16.04 15.82 1.33
N LEU A 201 -16.32 16.19 2.59
CA LEU A 201 -17.66 16.06 3.16
C LEU A 201 -18.65 17.09 2.59
N SER A 202 -18.21 18.12 1.87
CA SER A 202 -19.11 19.16 1.34
C SER A 202 -20.13 18.57 0.36
N ARG A 203 -19.66 17.69 -0.53
CA ARG A 203 -20.49 16.90 -1.46
C ARG A 203 -21.41 15.94 -0.74
N VAL A 204 -20.90 15.32 0.33
CA VAL A 204 -21.65 14.38 1.16
C VAL A 204 -22.86 15.09 1.78
N PHE A 205 -22.65 16.23 2.43
CA PHE A 205 -23.73 17.03 3.00
C PHE A 205 -24.68 17.61 1.94
N ALA A 206 -24.17 18.08 0.80
CA ALA A 206 -25.03 18.52 -0.31
C ALA A 206 -25.99 17.41 -0.75
N LYS A 207 -25.48 16.18 -0.94
CA LYS A 207 -26.31 15.05 -1.39
C LYS A 207 -27.31 14.56 -0.35
N ILE A 208 -26.94 14.65 0.93
CA ILE A 208 -27.81 14.38 2.08
C ILE A 208 -28.98 15.39 2.09
N ILE A 209 -28.71 16.69 1.93
CA ILE A 209 -29.73 17.75 1.97
C ILE A 209 -30.69 17.71 0.78
N GLU A 210 -30.28 17.15 -0.37
CA GLU A 210 -31.19 16.91 -1.51
C GLU A 210 -32.31 15.89 -1.23
N ARG A 211 -32.12 15.00 -0.24
CA ARG A 211 -33.07 13.91 0.09
C ARG A 211 -33.28 13.76 1.60
N PRO A 212 -33.85 14.77 2.27
CA PRO A 212 -33.99 14.79 3.72
C PRO A 212 -34.95 13.74 4.27
N GLU A 213 -35.84 13.19 3.44
CA GLU A 213 -36.72 12.07 3.75
C GLU A 213 -35.96 10.76 4.02
N LEU A 214 -34.74 10.64 3.47
CA LEU A 214 -33.86 9.47 3.65
C LEU A 214 -32.93 9.58 4.87
N ILE A 215 -33.21 10.51 5.79
CA ILE A 215 -32.42 10.76 6.99
C ILE A 215 -33.32 10.72 8.22
N ASP A 216 -33.14 9.72 9.09
CA ASP A 216 -33.66 9.81 10.45
C ASP A 216 -32.65 10.57 11.33
N PHE A 217 -33.19 11.41 12.22
CA PHE A 217 -32.42 12.18 13.18
C PHE A 217 -32.86 11.75 14.58
N VAL A 218 -31.93 11.27 15.41
CA VAL A 218 -32.24 10.74 16.74
C VAL A 218 -31.46 11.54 17.77
N VAL A 219 -32.14 12.01 18.81
CA VAL A 219 -31.54 12.71 19.96
C VAL A 219 -31.90 11.91 21.21
N LYS A 220 -30.91 11.58 22.04
CA LYS A 220 -31.13 10.76 23.25
C LYS A 220 -31.74 11.56 24.40
N ASP A 221 -31.27 12.79 24.61
CA ASP A 221 -31.75 13.69 25.66
C ASP A 221 -31.52 15.16 25.30
N ILE A 222 -32.20 16.08 26.00
CA ILE A 222 -32.09 17.53 25.84
C ILE A 222 -31.69 18.16 27.18
N ALA A 223 -30.42 18.55 27.29
CA ALA A 223 -29.91 19.32 28.41
C ALA A 223 -30.38 20.77 28.32
N LEU A 224 -31.20 21.21 29.28
CA LEU A 224 -31.71 22.58 29.39
C LEU A 224 -31.17 23.30 30.64
N PRO A 225 -30.62 24.51 30.51
CA PRO A 225 -30.04 25.26 31.61
C PRO A 225 -31.16 25.93 32.45
N ASP A 226 -30.90 26.11 33.75
CA ASP A 226 -31.77 26.91 34.62
C ASP A 226 -31.47 28.39 34.43
N VAL A 227 -32.13 28.99 33.44
CA VAL A 227 -31.96 30.41 33.08
C VAL A 227 -33.14 31.22 33.62
N SER A 228 -32.78 32.29 34.33
CA SER A 228 -33.71 33.31 34.79
C SER A 228 -33.16 34.70 34.46
N ILE A 229 -33.95 35.53 33.80
CA ILE A 229 -33.54 36.85 33.33
C ILE A 229 -34.47 37.90 33.95
N ARG A 230 -33.88 38.91 34.60
CA ARG A 230 -34.64 40.02 35.16
C ARG A 230 -34.85 41.11 34.11
N VAL A 231 -36.12 41.46 33.87
CA VAL A 231 -36.55 42.51 32.93
C VAL A 231 -37.40 43.51 33.71
N GLY A 232 -36.73 44.55 34.22
CA GLY A 232 -37.31 45.51 35.16
C GLY A 232 -37.73 44.83 36.46
N ASN A 233 -38.99 44.97 36.82
CA ASN A 233 -39.56 44.37 38.04
C ASN A 233 -40.06 42.93 37.84
N ARG A 234 -39.85 42.31 36.66
CA ARG A 234 -40.30 40.94 36.36
C ARG A 234 -39.12 40.00 36.18
N GLU A 235 -39.24 38.80 36.71
CA GLU A 235 -38.33 37.68 36.50
C GLU A 235 -38.91 36.79 35.38
N ILE A 236 -38.15 36.58 34.30
CA ILE A 236 -38.51 35.69 33.20
C ILE A 236 -37.69 34.40 33.35
N LYS A 237 -38.33 33.35 33.87
CA LYS A 237 -37.77 31.99 33.89
C LYS A 237 -38.07 31.27 32.58
N PHE A 238 -37.11 30.49 32.12
CA PHE A 238 -37.27 29.69 30.92
C PHE A 238 -38.11 28.44 31.19
N ASP A 239 -39.18 28.27 30.43
CA ASP A 239 -40.07 27.12 30.51
C ASP A 239 -39.43 25.93 29.79
N LYS A 240 -38.80 25.04 30.59
CA LYS A 240 -38.10 23.85 30.09
C LYS A 240 -39.01 22.93 29.27
N GLU A 241 -40.27 22.76 29.67
CA GLU A 241 -41.21 21.87 28.97
C GLU A 241 -41.71 22.50 27.67
N LYS A 242 -41.91 23.83 27.64
CA LYS A 242 -42.18 24.52 26.38
C LYS A 242 -41.01 24.43 25.40
N ILE A 243 -39.76 24.55 25.87
CA ILE A 243 -38.57 24.43 25.03
C ILE A 243 -38.44 23.00 24.49
N LYS A 244 -38.55 21.96 25.33
CA LYS A 244 -38.57 20.55 24.88
C LYS A 244 -39.68 20.31 23.86
N LYS A 245 -40.91 20.76 24.14
CA LYS A 245 -42.05 20.59 23.25
C LYS A 245 -41.81 21.27 21.89
N PHE A 246 -41.22 22.46 21.86
CA PHE A 246 -40.83 23.12 20.62
C PHE A 246 -39.84 22.25 19.83
N ILE A 247 -38.74 21.84 20.48
CA ILE A 247 -37.69 21.00 19.88
C ILE A 247 -38.27 19.72 19.25
N PHE A 248 -39.10 18.99 19.99
CA PHE A 248 -39.72 17.76 19.48
C PHE A 248 -40.77 18.03 18.39
N SER A 249 -41.54 19.12 18.47
CA SER A 249 -42.55 19.47 17.46
C SER A 249 -41.96 19.93 16.12
N ARG A 250 -40.70 20.41 16.11
CA ARG A 250 -39.97 20.89 14.94
C ARG A 250 -38.65 20.15 14.73
N LYS A 251 -38.68 18.84 15.01
CA LYS A 251 -37.55 17.92 14.85
C LYS A 251 -36.99 17.95 13.42
N GLU A 252 -37.86 18.03 12.42
CA GLU A 252 -37.47 18.04 10.99
C GLU A 252 -36.83 19.37 10.59
N ASP A 253 -37.42 20.52 10.93
CA ASP A 253 -36.81 21.84 10.71
C ASP A 253 -35.40 21.92 11.34
N MET A 254 -35.27 21.41 12.58
CA MET A 254 -34.01 21.36 13.31
C MET A 254 -32.99 20.42 12.65
N LYS A 255 -33.43 19.25 12.14
CA LYS A 255 -32.59 18.35 11.33
C LYS A 255 -32.01 19.10 10.13
N MET A 256 -32.86 19.80 9.38
CA MET A 256 -32.45 20.56 8.20
C MET A 256 -31.49 21.70 8.55
N ALA A 257 -31.81 22.48 9.57
CA ALA A 257 -30.97 23.59 10.00
C ALA A 257 -29.56 23.14 10.42
N ILE A 258 -29.44 22.03 11.17
CA ILE A 258 -28.14 21.48 11.56
C ILE A 258 -27.36 20.96 10.34
N LEU A 259 -28.03 20.30 9.39
CA LEU A 259 -27.41 19.81 8.16
C LEU A 259 -26.92 20.96 7.26
N ASP A 260 -27.71 22.02 7.07
CA ASP A 260 -27.28 23.21 6.32
C ASP A 260 -26.08 23.90 6.99
N LEU A 261 -26.12 24.09 8.31
CA LEU A 261 -25.01 24.67 9.08
C LEU A 261 -23.72 23.83 8.97
N LEU A 262 -23.86 22.49 9.00
CA LEU A 262 -22.76 21.57 8.72
C LEU A 262 -22.26 21.69 7.28
N ARG A 263 -23.14 21.76 6.27
CA ARG A 263 -22.76 21.95 4.86
C ARG A 263 -21.94 23.23 4.69
N THR A 264 -22.43 24.37 5.17
CA THR A 264 -21.76 25.67 5.03
C THR A 264 -20.37 25.64 5.68
N ARG A 265 -20.23 25.08 6.88
CA ARG A 265 -18.87 24.89 7.46
C ARG A 265 -18.01 23.96 6.63
N MET A 266 -18.54 22.82 6.18
CA MET A 266 -17.79 21.81 5.41
C MET A 266 -17.38 22.27 4.00
N GLN A 267 -17.87 23.42 3.53
CA GLN A 267 -17.36 24.10 2.33
C GLN A 267 -16.05 24.86 2.57
N GLU A 268 -15.74 25.25 3.82
CA GLU A 268 -14.39 25.66 4.18
C GLU A 268 -13.44 24.44 4.05
N ARG A 269 -12.16 24.66 3.74
CA ARG A 269 -11.21 23.53 3.66
C ARG A 269 -11.23 22.75 4.97
N PHE A 270 -11.52 21.45 4.89
CA PHE A 270 -11.65 20.54 6.03
C PHE A 270 -10.52 20.64 7.07
N ALA A 271 -9.27 20.85 6.62
CA ALA A 271 -8.11 21.11 7.46
C ALA A 271 -8.23 22.38 8.34
N ASN A 272 -8.90 23.43 7.86
CA ASN A 272 -9.16 24.66 8.61
C ASN A 272 -10.23 24.46 9.70
N ILE A 273 -11.23 23.61 9.44
CA ILE A 273 -12.36 23.35 10.34
C ILE A 273 -11.88 22.59 11.58
N ILE A 274 -11.11 21.53 11.37
CA ILE A 274 -10.72 20.60 12.45
C ILE A 274 -9.44 21.07 13.16
N LYS A 275 -8.60 21.88 12.47
CA LYS A 275 -7.28 22.34 12.91
C LYS A 275 -6.26 21.24 13.22
N ASP A 276 -6.63 19.97 13.05
CA ASP A 276 -5.69 18.87 13.11
C ASP A 276 -4.73 18.94 11.92
N LYS A 277 -3.46 18.59 12.18
CA LYS A 277 -2.52 18.29 11.10
C LYS A 277 -3.10 17.17 10.25
N PRO A 278 -2.75 17.07 8.95
CA PRO A 278 -3.01 15.87 8.18
C PRO A 278 -2.59 14.64 8.99
N GLN A 279 -3.39 13.58 8.98
CA GLN A 279 -2.92 12.33 9.56
C GLN A 279 -1.78 11.82 8.67
N GLU A 280 -0.64 11.51 9.28
CA GLU A 280 0.60 11.13 8.61
C GLU A 280 1.09 9.78 9.14
N VAL A 281 1.44 8.85 8.25
CA VAL A 281 2.20 7.64 8.55
C VAL A 281 3.58 7.76 7.95
N PHE A 282 4.61 7.58 8.77
CA PHE A 282 5.98 7.42 8.33
C PHE A 282 6.33 5.94 8.26
N VAL A 283 6.78 5.54 7.09
CA VAL A 283 7.12 4.17 6.72
C VAL A 283 8.63 4.13 6.44
N PRO A 284 9.39 3.17 6.98
CA PRO A 284 10.80 3.00 6.62
C PRO A 284 10.92 2.84 5.11
N ARG A 285 11.75 3.64 4.45
CA ARG A 285 11.97 3.51 2.99
C ARG A 285 12.80 2.28 2.63
N THR A 286 13.66 1.87 3.55
CA THR A 286 14.52 0.68 3.44
C THR A 286 13.96 -0.42 4.32
N PHE A 287 13.78 -1.61 3.74
CA PHE A 287 13.28 -2.80 4.40
C PHE A 287 14.39 -3.84 4.49
N SER A 288 14.38 -4.63 5.56
CA SER A 288 15.30 -5.74 5.69
C SER A 288 14.69 -6.97 6.35
N THR A 289 15.16 -8.11 5.85
CA THR A 289 14.85 -9.45 6.34
C THR A 289 16.17 -10.09 6.75
N LYS A 290 16.20 -10.63 7.98
CA LYS A 290 17.34 -11.39 8.49
C LYS A 290 17.07 -12.87 8.30
N GLY A 291 18.04 -13.61 7.80
CA GLY A 291 17.92 -15.03 7.49
C GLY A 291 19.27 -15.64 7.16
N VAL A 292 19.28 -16.83 6.56
CA VAL A 292 20.53 -17.45 6.07
C VAL A 292 21.14 -16.62 4.94
N ILE A 293 20.27 -16.00 4.13
CA ILE A 293 20.59 -14.86 3.27
C ILE A 293 19.88 -13.65 3.87
N ASN A 294 20.63 -12.59 4.16
CA ASN A 294 20.06 -11.30 4.54
C ASN A 294 19.66 -10.55 3.26
N THR A 295 18.47 -9.97 3.25
CA THR A 295 17.98 -9.18 2.12
C THR A 295 17.67 -7.76 2.55
N VAL A 296 18.05 -6.80 1.71
CA VAL A 296 17.75 -5.38 1.87
C VAL A 296 17.01 -4.90 0.61
N PHE A 297 15.89 -4.21 0.79
CA PHE A 297 15.17 -3.54 -0.28
C PHE A 297 15.12 -2.05 0.01
N ALA A 298 15.50 -1.21 -0.94
CA ALA A 298 15.39 0.24 -0.84
C ALA A 298 14.63 0.74 -2.05
N ILE A 299 13.43 1.28 -1.85
CA ILE A 299 12.68 1.83 -2.97
C ILE A 299 13.36 3.14 -3.43
N LYS A 300 13.34 3.40 -4.75
CA LYS A 300 14.15 4.40 -5.45
C LYS A 300 13.37 5.39 -6.31
N THR A 301 12.27 5.02 -6.93
CA THR A 301 11.37 6.04 -7.50
C THR A 301 9.93 5.60 -7.38
N MET A 302 9.05 6.59 -7.33
CA MET A 302 7.65 6.40 -7.62
C MET A 302 7.24 7.29 -8.78
N SER A 303 6.35 6.79 -9.62
CA SER A 303 5.62 7.60 -10.59
C SER A 303 4.18 7.11 -10.75
N ALA A 304 3.30 8.01 -11.17
CA ALA A 304 1.94 7.68 -11.58
C ALA A 304 1.66 8.25 -12.96
N ASN A 305 1.15 7.41 -13.85
CA ASN A 305 0.58 7.87 -15.10
C ASN A 305 -0.94 8.04 -14.92
N ILE A 306 -1.41 9.28 -15.09
CA ILE A 306 -2.80 9.69 -14.88
C ILE A 306 -3.72 9.04 -15.94
N GLU A 307 -3.27 8.99 -17.19
CA GLU A 307 -4.06 8.51 -18.33
C GLU A 307 -4.22 6.99 -18.31
N SER A 308 -3.11 6.25 -18.14
CA SER A 308 -3.13 4.77 -18.10
C SER A 308 -3.56 4.22 -16.73
N ARG A 309 -3.60 5.07 -15.70
CA ARG A 309 -3.85 4.74 -14.30
C ARG A 309 -2.90 3.69 -13.74
N ILE A 310 -1.65 3.71 -14.19
CA ILE A 310 -0.59 2.81 -13.72
C ILE A 310 0.27 3.55 -12.70
N LEU A 311 0.50 2.90 -11.57
CA LEU A 311 1.48 3.29 -10.57
C LEU A 311 2.73 2.44 -10.75
N GLU A 312 3.89 3.07 -10.70
CA GLU A 312 5.19 2.42 -10.85
C GLU A 312 6.04 2.70 -9.61
N ALA A 313 6.62 1.64 -9.03
CA ALA A 313 7.67 1.72 -8.04
C ALA A 313 8.93 1.03 -8.60
N LYS A 314 10.08 1.73 -8.51
CA LYS A 314 11.40 1.16 -8.82
C LYS A 314 12.12 0.91 -7.52
N ILE A 315 12.64 -0.30 -7.33
CA ILE A 315 13.24 -0.78 -6.09
C ILE A 315 14.63 -1.33 -6.41
N ASP A 316 15.64 -0.88 -5.66
CA ASP A 316 16.94 -1.56 -5.61
C ASP A 316 16.89 -2.60 -4.50
N GLY A 317 17.54 -3.74 -4.72
CA GLY A 317 17.59 -4.80 -3.72
C GLY A 317 18.96 -5.44 -3.67
N HIS A 318 19.41 -5.79 -2.46
CA HIS A 318 20.72 -6.34 -2.20
C HIS A 318 20.62 -7.59 -1.33
N PHE A 319 21.44 -8.59 -1.64
CA PHE A 319 21.56 -9.83 -0.85
C PHE A 319 22.98 -9.94 -0.29
N CYS A 320 23.09 -10.49 0.92
CA CYS A 320 24.38 -10.87 1.49
C CYS A 320 24.25 -12.16 2.33
N ALA A 321 25.27 -13.01 2.30
CA ALA A 321 25.32 -14.21 3.12
C ALA A 321 25.52 -13.87 4.60
N ASN A 322 24.87 -14.59 5.51
CA ASN A 322 24.89 -14.32 6.95
C ASN A 322 26.14 -14.86 7.67
N GLU A 323 27.32 -14.79 7.05
CA GLU A 323 28.57 -15.38 7.57
C GLU A 323 29.24 -14.53 8.68
N ASN A 324 28.80 -13.28 8.90
CA ASN A 324 29.26 -12.44 10.00
C ASN A 324 28.12 -11.55 10.52
N ASP A 325 28.04 -11.36 11.84
CA ASP A 325 27.14 -10.38 12.51
C ASP A 325 27.46 -8.91 12.15
N LEU A 326 28.44 -8.65 11.29
CA LEU A 326 28.90 -7.33 10.86
C LEU A 326 27.91 -6.65 9.91
N GLN A 327 26.90 -6.08 10.56
CA GLN A 327 26.10 -4.92 10.20
C GLN A 327 25.28 -4.99 8.91
N PHE A 328 23.98 -4.84 9.14
CA PHE A 328 22.96 -4.41 8.18
C PHE A 328 23.42 -3.27 7.24
N ASP A 329 24.23 -2.33 7.72
CA ASP A 329 24.81 -1.25 6.91
C ASP A 329 25.81 -1.74 5.85
N LEU A 330 26.64 -2.75 6.14
CA LEU A 330 27.55 -3.35 5.13
C LEU A 330 26.76 -4.01 3.98
N CYS A 331 25.65 -4.66 4.28
CA CYS A 331 24.77 -5.25 3.26
C CYS A 331 24.07 -4.18 2.39
N ARG A 332 23.85 -2.99 2.96
CA ARG A 332 23.26 -1.83 2.27
C ARG A 332 24.28 -1.08 1.41
N THR A 333 25.57 -1.08 1.77
CA THR A 333 26.62 -0.33 1.05
C THR A 333 27.46 -1.18 0.11
N ASN A 334 27.67 -2.47 0.41
CA ASN A 334 28.42 -3.39 -0.44
C ASN A 334 27.46 -4.31 -1.21
N GLN A 335 27.13 -3.91 -2.44
CA GLN A 335 26.58 -4.83 -3.42
C GLN A 335 27.54 -6.03 -3.58
N LEU A 336 27.00 -7.26 -3.62
CA LEU A 336 27.82 -8.41 -4.00
C LEU A 336 28.32 -8.21 -5.43
N PRO A 337 29.65 -8.22 -5.67
CA PRO A 337 30.20 -7.92 -6.99
C PRO A 337 29.96 -9.11 -7.95
N THR A 338 28.79 -9.15 -8.56
CA THR A 338 28.50 -10.05 -9.67
C THR A 338 29.09 -9.46 -10.95
N LYS A 339 29.89 -10.24 -11.68
CA LYS A 339 30.33 -9.86 -13.03
C LYS A 339 29.10 -9.71 -13.92
N GLU A 340 28.95 -8.58 -14.62
CA GLU A 340 27.97 -8.48 -15.71
C GLU A 340 28.28 -9.55 -16.76
N ARG A 341 27.36 -10.52 -16.93
CA ARG A 341 27.53 -11.61 -17.90
C ARG A 341 27.02 -11.22 -19.28
N ARG A 342 26.09 -10.27 -19.36
CA ARG A 342 25.51 -9.73 -20.59
C ARG A 342 25.70 -8.22 -20.61
N LYS A 343 26.18 -7.68 -21.74
CA LYS A 343 26.08 -6.23 -22.00
C LYS A 343 24.62 -5.92 -22.30
N ILE A 344 23.93 -5.36 -21.32
CA ILE A 344 22.55 -4.89 -21.45
C ILE A 344 22.57 -3.65 -22.33
N GLU A 345 22.16 -3.78 -23.60
CA GLU A 345 21.94 -2.61 -24.45
C GLU A 345 20.84 -1.74 -23.82
N ILE A 346 21.00 -0.42 -23.82
CA ILE A 346 20.10 0.53 -23.13
C ILE A 346 18.61 0.26 -23.47
N GLY A 347 18.31 -0.03 -24.75
CA GLY A 347 16.95 -0.32 -25.21
C GLY A 347 16.36 -1.69 -24.82
N THR A 348 17.11 -2.59 -24.15
CA THR A 348 16.56 -3.87 -23.67
C THR A 348 15.68 -3.70 -22.43
N PHE A 349 16.04 -2.77 -21.54
CA PHE A 349 15.17 -2.37 -20.43
C PHE A 349 13.85 -1.78 -20.94
N ASP A 350 13.92 -0.87 -21.93
CA ASP A 350 12.74 -0.26 -22.53
C ASP A 350 11.82 -1.29 -23.20
N ARG A 351 12.37 -2.30 -23.90
CA ARG A 351 11.58 -3.41 -24.46
C ARG A 351 10.87 -4.22 -23.40
N SER A 352 11.53 -4.53 -22.28
CA SER A 352 10.91 -5.22 -21.14
C SER A 352 9.76 -4.40 -20.54
N MET A 353 9.96 -3.09 -20.36
CA MET A 353 8.92 -2.19 -19.86
C MET A 353 7.75 -2.06 -20.84
N GLN A 354 8.02 -1.99 -22.14
CA GLN A 354 6.99 -2.01 -23.20
C GLN A 354 6.18 -3.31 -23.20
N GLU A 355 6.81 -4.47 -22.96
CA GLU A 355 6.08 -5.73 -22.84
C GLU A 355 5.11 -5.69 -21.64
N ILE A 356 5.57 -5.23 -20.47
CA ILE A 356 4.74 -5.10 -19.27
C ILE A 356 3.58 -4.12 -19.51
N ASP A 357 3.85 -2.97 -20.12
CA ASP A 357 2.81 -1.99 -20.48
C ASP A 357 1.83 -2.58 -21.51
N GLY A 358 2.31 -3.41 -22.43
CA GLY A 358 1.49 -4.22 -23.32
C GLY A 358 0.57 -5.20 -22.57
N MET A 359 1.06 -5.89 -21.54
CA MET A 359 0.24 -6.76 -20.69
C MET A 359 -0.84 -5.97 -19.95
N PHE A 360 -0.52 -4.79 -19.42
CA PHE A 360 -1.54 -3.90 -18.87
C PHE A 360 -2.56 -3.50 -19.95
N ASN A 361 -2.13 -2.98 -21.08
CA ASN A 361 -3.04 -2.50 -22.14
C ASN A 361 -3.98 -3.60 -22.65
N GLN A 362 -3.51 -4.86 -22.71
CA GLN A 362 -4.32 -6.04 -23.05
C GLN A 362 -5.21 -6.56 -21.90
N LYS A 363 -5.20 -5.91 -20.72
CA LYS A 363 -5.87 -6.36 -19.47
C LYS A 363 -5.41 -7.75 -19.00
N ARG A 364 -4.14 -8.09 -19.27
CA ARG A 364 -3.46 -9.35 -18.89
C ARG A 364 -2.62 -9.24 -17.61
N ALA A 365 -2.76 -8.13 -16.87
CA ALA A 365 -2.19 -7.94 -15.54
C ALA A 365 -2.98 -6.85 -14.78
N ASN A 366 -3.14 -7.02 -13.47
CA ASN A 366 -3.49 -5.95 -12.52
C ASN A 366 -2.26 -5.47 -11.75
N VAL A 367 -1.29 -6.35 -11.49
CA VAL A 367 0.05 -6.03 -10.99
C VAL A 367 1.06 -6.78 -11.86
N ALA A 368 2.20 -6.16 -12.15
CA ALA A 368 3.34 -6.79 -12.80
C ALA A 368 4.62 -6.46 -12.04
N VAL A 369 5.45 -7.47 -11.82
CA VAL A 369 6.77 -7.37 -11.20
C VAL A 369 7.79 -7.75 -12.27
N SER A 370 8.90 -7.01 -12.35
CA SER A 370 9.99 -7.27 -13.28
C SER A 370 11.32 -7.15 -12.57
N ILE A 371 12.11 -8.22 -12.59
CA ILE A 371 13.33 -8.38 -11.81
C ILE A 371 14.53 -8.53 -12.76
N SER A 372 15.63 -7.83 -12.50
CA SER A 372 16.85 -7.90 -13.30
C SER A 372 17.55 -9.26 -13.16
N GLU A 373 18.16 -9.73 -14.25
CA GLU A 373 19.11 -10.86 -14.22
C GLU A 373 20.24 -10.62 -13.20
N HIS A 374 20.68 -9.37 -13.05
CA HIS A 374 21.67 -8.94 -12.06
C HIS A 374 21.23 -9.25 -10.61
N TYR A 375 20.00 -8.89 -10.25
CA TYR A 375 19.44 -9.14 -8.92
C TYR A 375 19.28 -10.63 -8.61
N ILE A 376 18.84 -11.43 -9.59
CA ILE A 376 18.77 -12.90 -9.47
C ILE A 376 20.19 -13.48 -9.28
N ASN A 377 21.19 -12.91 -9.95
CA ASN A 377 22.59 -13.29 -9.79
C ASN A 377 23.18 -12.90 -8.43
N GLN A 378 22.76 -11.78 -7.83
CA GLN A 378 23.12 -11.46 -6.45
C GLN A 378 22.53 -12.50 -5.47
N LEU A 379 21.26 -12.89 -5.64
CA LEU A 379 20.62 -13.93 -4.84
C LEU A 379 21.36 -15.26 -4.92
N ILE A 380 21.66 -15.73 -6.14
CA ILE A 380 22.35 -16.99 -6.38
C ILE A 380 23.79 -16.95 -5.82
N THR A 381 24.48 -15.81 -5.94
CA THR A 381 25.82 -15.63 -5.37
C THR A 381 25.79 -15.69 -3.84
N ALA A 382 24.80 -15.04 -3.20
CA ALA A 382 24.61 -15.08 -1.75
C ALA A 382 24.23 -16.50 -1.27
N ALA A 383 23.36 -17.20 -2.01
CA ALA A 383 22.98 -18.59 -1.73
C ALA A 383 24.16 -19.55 -1.82
N ALA A 384 25.01 -19.37 -2.83
CA ALA A 384 26.25 -20.13 -3.01
C ALA A 384 27.31 -19.81 -1.94
N GLN A 385 27.35 -18.59 -1.41
CA GLN A 385 28.19 -18.22 -0.26
C GLN A 385 27.68 -18.86 1.03
N ALA A 386 26.39 -18.70 1.33
CA ALA A 386 25.77 -19.22 2.55
C ALA A 386 25.61 -20.76 2.57
N GLY A 387 26.06 -21.48 1.53
CA GLY A 387 26.02 -22.93 1.46
C GLY A 387 24.61 -23.56 1.29
N VAL A 388 23.59 -22.76 0.98
CA VAL A 388 22.19 -23.21 0.84
C VAL A 388 21.81 -23.66 -0.57
N LEU A 389 22.74 -23.61 -1.53
CA LEU A 389 22.52 -24.03 -2.91
C LEU A 389 22.73 -25.55 -3.02
N GLU A 390 21.63 -26.31 -3.03
CA GLU A 390 21.68 -27.77 -2.97
C GLU A 390 22.02 -28.42 -4.31
N LEU A 391 23.30 -28.76 -4.50
CA LEU A 391 23.77 -29.52 -5.67
C LEU A 391 23.40 -31.02 -5.66
N GLY A 392 22.76 -31.52 -4.61
CA GLY A 392 22.19 -32.87 -4.57
C GLY A 392 23.16 -34.06 -4.73
N SER A 393 24.48 -33.82 -4.75
CA SER A 393 25.56 -34.81 -4.78
C SER A 393 26.69 -34.35 -3.88
N LYS A 394 27.24 -35.25 -3.05
CA LYS A 394 28.32 -34.95 -2.10
C LYS A 394 29.70 -34.78 -2.76
N ASP A 395 29.85 -35.28 -3.99
CA ASP A 395 31.12 -35.25 -4.73
C ASP A 395 31.24 -34.05 -5.67
N PHE A 396 30.23 -33.17 -5.71
CA PHE A 396 30.23 -31.91 -6.44
C PHE A 396 30.41 -30.72 -5.49
N THR A 397 31.26 -29.78 -5.91
CA THR A 397 31.50 -28.51 -5.23
C THR A 397 31.48 -27.38 -6.25
N LEU A 398 31.07 -26.17 -5.83
CA LEU A 398 31.09 -25.00 -6.72
C LEU A 398 32.53 -24.50 -6.94
N GLY A 399 32.87 -24.20 -8.18
CA GLY A 399 34.12 -23.58 -8.60
C GLY A 399 34.15 -22.06 -8.40
N SER A 400 35.19 -21.42 -8.92
CA SER A 400 35.46 -19.98 -8.69
C SER A 400 34.39 -19.05 -9.27
N GLU A 401 33.72 -19.43 -10.37
CA GLU A 401 32.63 -18.64 -10.96
C GLU A 401 31.27 -18.96 -10.32
N LYS A 402 31.23 -19.94 -9.39
CA LYS A 402 30.06 -20.40 -8.63
C LYS A 402 28.87 -20.75 -9.52
N ALA A 403 27.88 -19.88 -9.56
CA ALA A 403 26.58 -20.09 -10.16
C ALA A 403 26.03 -18.75 -10.67
N PHE A 404 25.42 -18.73 -11.85
CA PHE A 404 24.71 -17.56 -12.37
C PHE A 404 23.59 -17.96 -13.33
N VAL A 405 22.53 -17.17 -13.38
CA VAL A 405 21.40 -17.26 -14.30
C VAL A 405 21.57 -16.27 -15.45
N LEU A 406 21.18 -16.69 -16.66
CA LEU A 406 20.90 -15.83 -17.81
C LEU A 406 19.44 -15.94 -18.26
N ALA A 407 18.80 -14.80 -18.54
CA ALA A 407 17.42 -14.67 -19.05
C ALA A 407 17.43 -14.42 -20.57
N GLU A 408 17.84 -15.45 -21.32
CA GLU A 408 18.21 -15.32 -22.75
C GLU A 408 17.10 -15.68 -23.73
N GLU A 409 16.29 -16.68 -23.36
CA GLU A 409 15.16 -17.18 -24.14
C GLU A 409 13.87 -16.68 -23.47
N LYS A 410 12.87 -16.26 -24.24
CA LYS A 410 11.56 -15.90 -23.69
C LYS A 410 10.77 -17.16 -23.35
N GLY A 411 10.25 -17.27 -22.12
CA GLY A 411 9.47 -18.42 -21.68
C GLY A 411 9.51 -18.67 -20.17
N GLU A 412 8.97 -19.81 -19.74
CA GLU A 412 8.72 -20.19 -18.33
C GLU A 412 9.99 -20.47 -17.49
N GLY A 413 11.18 -20.25 -18.04
CA GLY A 413 12.42 -20.60 -17.35
C GLY A 413 13.66 -19.87 -17.84
N PHE A 414 14.70 -19.99 -17.04
CA PHE A 414 15.98 -19.29 -17.16
C PHE A 414 17.12 -20.30 -17.31
N HIS A 415 18.29 -19.86 -17.77
CA HIS A 415 19.47 -20.70 -17.85
C HIS A 415 20.38 -20.50 -16.66
N LEU A 416 20.33 -21.42 -15.70
CA LEU A 416 21.31 -21.49 -14.61
C LEU A 416 22.56 -22.22 -15.12
N TYR A 417 23.69 -21.54 -15.04
CA TYR A 417 25.02 -22.11 -15.26
C TYR A 417 25.71 -22.33 -13.91
N LEU A 418 26.28 -23.52 -13.73
CA LEU A 418 27.03 -23.91 -12.54
C LEU A 418 28.46 -24.28 -12.93
N ASP A 419 29.45 -23.71 -12.27
CA ASP A 419 30.86 -24.10 -12.35
C ASP A 419 31.09 -25.26 -11.37
N ILE A 420 31.17 -26.50 -11.85
CA ILE A 420 31.30 -27.68 -11.00
C ILE A 420 32.74 -28.17 -10.94
N ILE A 421 33.21 -28.41 -9.71
CA ILE A 421 34.39 -29.21 -9.40
C ILE A 421 33.91 -30.55 -8.82
N HIS A 422 34.11 -31.62 -9.57
CA HIS A 422 33.84 -32.99 -9.15
C HIS A 422 35.11 -33.67 -8.62
N LYS A 423 35.08 -34.09 -7.36
CA LYS A 423 36.21 -34.78 -6.71
C LYS A 423 36.15 -36.26 -7.03
N LEU A 424 37.16 -36.77 -7.74
CA LEU A 424 37.17 -38.16 -8.20
C LEU A 424 37.53 -39.13 -7.07
N SER A 425 36.85 -40.27 -7.02
CA SER A 425 37.24 -41.41 -6.17
C SER A 425 38.59 -41.99 -6.60
N PRO A 426 39.34 -42.70 -5.72
CA PRO A 426 40.66 -43.23 -6.06
C PRO A 426 40.70 -44.09 -7.34
N ARG A 427 39.64 -44.86 -7.62
CA ARG A 427 39.52 -45.66 -8.85
C ARG A 427 39.33 -44.79 -10.09
N GLN A 428 38.50 -43.76 -10.02
CA GLN A 428 38.31 -42.80 -11.12
C GLN A 428 39.59 -42.00 -11.39
N ARG A 429 40.37 -41.62 -10.36
CA ARG A 429 41.64 -40.89 -10.54
C ARG A 429 42.63 -41.62 -11.44
N VAL A 430 42.78 -42.94 -11.25
CA VAL A 430 43.67 -43.79 -12.07
C VAL A 430 43.20 -43.86 -13.53
N LEU A 431 41.88 -43.90 -13.75
CA LEU A 431 41.30 -43.96 -15.10
C LEU A 431 41.40 -42.62 -15.86
N VAL A 432 41.12 -41.52 -15.17
CA VAL A 432 41.05 -40.16 -15.75
C VAL A 432 42.44 -39.51 -15.84
N GLY A 433 43.35 -39.84 -14.91
CA GLY A 433 44.68 -39.23 -14.79
C GLY A 433 44.70 -37.90 -14.00
N ARG A 434 43.63 -37.59 -13.26
CA ARG A 434 43.46 -36.34 -12.48
C ARG A 434 42.83 -36.63 -11.12
N SER A 435 43.01 -35.73 -10.14
CA SER A 435 42.34 -35.77 -8.83
C SER A 435 40.87 -35.30 -8.89
N GLU A 436 40.56 -34.40 -9.82
CA GLU A 436 39.28 -33.73 -9.96
C GLU A 436 38.97 -33.40 -11.43
N LEU A 437 37.69 -33.29 -11.74
CA LEU A 437 37.18 -32.73 -12.97
C LEU A 437 36.59 -31.35 -12.68
N ARG A 438 36.80 -30.40 -13.59
CA ARG A 438 36.09 -29.13 -13.60
C ARG A 438 35.36 -28.98 -14.91
N PHE A 439 34.08 -28.65 -14.87
CA PHE A 439 33.22 -28.48 -16.04
C PHE A 439 31.98 -27.64 -15.70
N PRO A 440 31.43 -26.88 -16.66
CA PRO A 440 30.15 -26.22 -16.47
C PRO A 440 28.96 -27.14 -16.73
N ILE A 441 27.90 -26.93 -15.95
CA ILE A 441 26.55 -27.48 -16.19
C ILE A 441 25.63 -26.33 -16.61
N ARG A 442 24.78 -26.54 -17.62
CA ARG A 442 23.62 -25.69 -17.97
C ARG A 442 22.33 -26.38 -17.56
N LEU A 443 21.52 -25.70 -16.76
CA LEU A 443 20.21 -26.14 -16.28
C LEU A 443 19.15 -25.15 -16.77
N GLY A 444 17.99 -25.66 -17.17
CA GLY A 444 16.76 -24.87 -17.24
C GLY A 444 16.14 -24.81 -15.85
N VAL A 445 15.92 -23.61 -15.30
CA VAL A 445 15.32 -23.41 -13.98
C VAL A 445 14.07 -22.53 -14.06
N GLY A 446 13.07 -22.84 -13.24
CA GLY A 446 11.90 -22.00 -13.00
C GLY A 446 12.07 -21.29 -11.66
N LEU A 447 11.63 -20.04 -11.60
CA LEU A 447 11.59 -19.23 -10.38
C LEU A 447 10.11 -19.04 -10.00
N LYS A 448 9.72 -19.48 -8.80
CA LYS A 448 8.35 -19.37 -8.31
C LYS A 448 8.36 -18.99 -6.83
N ILE A 449 7.33 -18.28 -6.38
CA ILE A 449 6.95 -18.24 -4.95
C ILE A 449 5.77 -19.19 -4.81
N ILE A 450 5.84 -20.10 -3.83
CA ILE A 450 4.76 -21.05 -3.53
C ILE A 450 4.44 -21.02 -2.03
N ASN A 451 3.20 -21.34 -1.67
CA ASN A 451 2.83 -21.50 -0.26
C ASN A 451 3.18 -22.92 0.27
N HIS A 452 4.04 -23.00 1.29
CA HIS A 452 4.44 -24.22 1.99
C HIS A 452 4.22 -24.05 3.50
N ASP A 453 3.52 -25.00 4.14
CA ASP A 453 3.11 -24.94 5.57
C ASP A 453 2.45 -23.62 6.01
N GLY A 454 1.78 -22.94 5.07
CA GLY A 454 1.12 -21.66 5.32
C GLY A 454 2.09 -20.46 5.32
N PHE A 455 3.31 -20.59 4.79
CA PHE A 455 4.22 -19.48 4.54
C PHE A 455 4.62 -19.49 3.06
N PRO A 456 4.81 -18.34 2.40
CA PRO A 456 5.31 -18.28 1.04
C PRO A 456 6.83 -18.48 1.00
N HIS A 457 7.29 -19.24 0.01
CA HIS A 457 8.67 -19.66 -0.18
C HIS A 457 9.13 -19.37 -1.61
N LEU A 458 10.24 -18.64 -1.77
CA LEU A 458 10.89 -18.45 -3.07
C LEU A 458 11.70 -19.71 -3.43
N GLN A 459 11.25 -20.43 -4.45
CA GLN A 459 11.89 -21.63 -4.96
C GLN A 459 12.55 -21.41 -6.32
N ILE A 460 13.79 -21.88 -6.45
CA ILE A 460 14.45 -22.10 -7.74
C ILE A 460 14.41 -23.61 -8.00
N LYS A 461 13.57 -24.04 -8.95
CA LYS A 461 13.40 -25.45 -9.31
C LYS A 461 14.03 -25.76 -10.66
N ILE A 462 14.77 -26.86 -10.75
CA ILE A 462 15.36 -27.34 -12.00
C ILE A 462 14.25 -27.97 -12.86
N LEU A 463 13.93 -27.36 -14.00
CA LEU A 463 12.93 -27.85 -14.94
C LEU A 463 13.49 -28.94 -15.86
N ALA A 464 14.74 -28.78 -16.28
CA ALA A 464 15.45 -29.70 -17.16
C ALA A 464 16.97 -29.53 -17.05
N VAL A 465 17.72 -30.62 -17.26
CA VAL A 465 19.16 -30.54 -17.53
C VAL A 465 19.36 -30.20 -19.01
N LYS A 466 19.97 -29.05 -19.33
CA LYS A 466 20.24 -28.56 -20.70
C LYS A 466 21.75 -28.62 -21.03
N THR A 467 22.48 -29.52 -20.38
CA THR A 467 23.93 -29.73 -20.58
C THR A 467 24.18 -30.70 -21.72
N ASP A 468 25.05 -30.33 -22.66
CA ASP A 468 25.48 -31.19 -23.77
C ASP A 468 26.99 -31.49 -23.72
N GLU A 469 27.45 -32.44 -24.54
CA GLU A 469 28.88 -32.78 -24.63
C GLU A 469 29.76 -31.61 -25.08
N ALA A 470 29.23 -30.71 -25.93
CA ALA A 470 30.01 -29.59 -26.44
C ALA A 470 30.34 -28.58 -25.33
N LEU A 471 29.38 -28.29 -24.44
CA LEU A 471 29.55 -27.49 -23.24
C LEU A 471 30.55 -28.14 -22.27
N LEU A 472 30.43 -29.44 -22.02
CA LEU A 472 31.35 -30.18 -21.14
C LEU A 472 32.79 -30.20 -21.67
N LEU A 473 33.00 -30.18 -22.99
CA LEU A 473 34.32 -30.25 -23.63
C LEU A 473 34.97 -28.89 -23.95
N LYS A 474 34.17 -27.86 -24.24
CA LYS A 474 34.68 -26.53 -24.61
C LYS A 474 34.57 -25.52 -23.47
N GLY A 475 33.65 -25.75 -22.53
CA GLY A 475 33.27 -24.75 -21.53
C GLY A 475 32.57 -23.55 -22.16
N LEU A 476 32.49 -22.46 -21.39
CA LEU A 476 32.09 -21.12 -21.88
C LEU A 476 33.15 -20.11 -21.42
N PRO A 477 34.29 -20.00 -22.13
CA PRO A 477 35.40 -19.14 -21.74
C PRO A 477 35.01 -17.66 -21.58
N GLN A 478 34.03 -17.18 -22.35
CA GLN A 478 33.48 -15.83 -22.26
C GLN A 478 32.85 -15.51 -20.88
N TYR A 479 32.48 -16.53 -20.10
CA TYR A 479 31.98 -16.39 -18.73
C TYR A 479 32.97 -16.91 -17.68
N GLY A 480 34.21 -17.25 -18.07
CA GLY A 480 35.21 -17.87 -17.18
C GLY A 480 34.91 -19.34 -16.82
N LEU A 481 33.89 -19.94 -17.44
CA LEU A 481 33.49 -21.33 -17.21
C LEU A 481 34.42 -22.29 -17.97
N VAL A 482 35.58 -22.55 -17.40
CA VAL A 482 36.59 -23.45 -17.97
C VAL A 482 36.21 -24.93 -17.76
N THR A 483 36.74 -25.79 -18.62
CA THR A 483 36.66 -27.25 -18.46
C THR A 483 38.04 -27.88 -18.57
N ASN A 484 38.26 -28.98 -17.84
CA ASN A 484 39.45 -29.82 -18.00
C ASN A 484 39.12 -31.20 -18.63
N VAL A 485 37.85 -31.49 -18.91
CA VAL A 485 37.36 -32.79 -19.42
C VAL A 485 37.93 -33.11 -20.81
N ASN A 486 38.24 -32.10 -21.63
CA ASN A 486 38.91 -32.26 -22.92
C ASN A 486 40.37 -32.75 -22.84
N THR A 487 40.99 -32.78 -21.65
CA THR A 487 42.39 -33.23 -21.46
C THR A 487 42.51 -34.60 -20.80
N VAL A 488 41.40 -35.32 -20.59
CA VAL A 488 41.38 -36.55 -19.80
C VAL A 488 41.47 -37.82 -20.65
N ARG A 489 41.99 -38.89 -20.06
CA ARG A 489 41.95 -40.21 -20.69
C ARG A 489 40.51 -40.74 -20.68
N PHE A 490 40.12 -41.44 -21.74
CA PHE A 490 38.77 -42.00 -21.93
C PHE A 490 37.64 -40.94 -21.89
N GLN A 491 37.89 -39.76 -22.45
CA GLN A 491 36.96 -38.61 -22.58
C GLN A 491 35.48 -39.01 -22.77
N GLN A 492 35.16 -39.86 -23.74
CA GLN A 492 33.78 -40.32 -24.00
C GLN A 492 33.12 -41.05 -22.82
N LYS A 493 33.88 -41.87 -22.08
CA LYS A 493 33.40 -42.54 -20.87
C LYS A 493 33.23 -41.54 -19.71
N VAL A 494 34.07 -40.51 -19.63
CA VAL A 494 33.97 -39.44 -18.64
C VAL A 494 32.75 -38.55 -18.91
N LEU A 495 32.49 -38.17 -20.16
CA LEU A 495 31.30 -37.42 -20.57
C LEU A 495 30.02 -38.17 -20.19
N LYS A 496 29.93 -39.46 -20.55
CA LYS A 496 28.78 -40.29 -20.20
C LYS A 496 28.56 -40.37 -18.68
N GLY A 497 29.63 -40.57 -17.91
CA GLY A 497 29.56 -40.56 -16.43
C GLY A 497 29.06 -39.23 -15.87
N ILE A 498 29.58 -38.09 -16.35
CA ILE A 498 29.10 -36.75 -15.95
C ILE A 498 27.60 -36.60 -16.25
N LEU A 499 27.16 -36.99 -17.45
CA LEU A 499 25.74 -36.90 -17.84
C LEU A 499 24.85 -37.81 -16.98
N GLU A 500 25.31 -39.00 -16.62
CA GLU A 500 24.64 -39.91 -15.68
C GLU A 500 24.57 -39.32 -14.26
N ASP A 501 25.65 -38.71 -13.75
CA ASP A 501 25.72 -38.12 -12.41
C ASP A 501 24.86 -36.85 -12.24
N ILE A 502 24.65 -36.09 -13.33
CA ILE A 502 23.83 -34.85 -13.31
C ILE A 502 22.37 -35.08 -13.69
N ALA A 503 22.02 -36.20 -14.35
CA ALA A 503 20.62 -36.50 -14.69
C ALA A 503 19.66 -36.48 -13.48
N PRO A 504 20.05 -36.93 -12.25
CA PRO A 504 19.24 -36.80 -11.04
C PRO A 504 18.99 -35.36 -10.56
N PHE A 505 19.51 -34.33 -11.24
CA PHE A 505 19.20 -32.93 -10.94
C PHE A 505 17.82 -32.53 -11.45
N ASN A 506 17.27 -33.25 -12.42
CA ASN A 506 15.97 -32.93 -13.00
C ASN A 506 14.87 -32.88 -11.93
N GLN A 507 14.03 -31.85 -11.96
CA GLN A 507 12.94 -31.59 -11.00
C GLN A 507 13.36 -31.32 -9.54
N LYS A 508 14.65 -31.28 -9.20
CA LYS A 508 15.11 -30.88 -7.86
C LYS A 508 14.88 -29.39 -7.59
N ILE A 509 14.61 -29.06 -6.33
CA ILE A 509 14.66 -27.69 -5.80
C ILE A 509 16.13 -27.41 -5.47
N LEU A 510 16.67 -26.33 -6.00
CA LEU A 510 18.08 -25.93 -5.85
C LEU A 510 18.26 -24.86 -4.76
N LEU A 511 17.21 -24.08 -4.53
CA LEU A 511 17.12 -23.06 -3.50
C LEU A 511 15.66 -22.99 -3.03
N ASP A 512 15.46 -22.95 -1.73
CA ASP A 512 14.16 -22.73 -1.08
C ASP A 512 14.35 -21.70 0.05
N LEU A 513 13.64 -20.58 -0.02
CA LEU A 513 13.77 -19.47 0.93
C LEU A 513 12.40 -19.00 1.42
N GLU A 514 12.13 -19.22 2.70
CA GLU A 514 10.93 -18.73 3.37
C GLU A 514 10.87 -17.18 3.38
N LEU A 515 9.84 -16.61 2.74
CA LEU A 515 9.59 -15.17 2.66
C LEU A 515 8.48 -14.75 3.64
N LYS A 516 8.75 -14.83 4.95
CA LYS A 516 7.78 -14.55 6.04
C LYS A 516 6.97 -13.25 5.87
N GLU A 517 7.56 -12.25 5.22
CA GLU A 517 6.99 -10.94 4.95
C GLU A 517 5.93 -10.95 3.84
N PHE A 518 6.01 -11.90 2.89
CA PHE A 518 5.04 -12.08 1.80
C PHE A 518 3.74 -12.76 2.29
N LYS A 519 3.72 -13.26 3.53
CA LYS A 519 2.54 -13.93 4.09
C LYS A 519 1.34 -13.00 4.18
N ASP A 520 0.17 -13.52 3.84
CA ASP A 520 -1.12 -12.82 3.73
C ASP A 520 -1.15 -11.76 2.59
N THR A 521 -0.19 -11.77 1.66
CA THR A 521 -0.14 -10.88 0.48
C THR A 521 -0.66 -11.57 -0.79
N TYR A 522 -0.81 -10.85 -1.91
CA TYR A 522 -1.13 -11.48 -3.21
C TYR A 522 0.11 -12.05 -3.92
N LEU A 523 1.28 -12.02 -3.28
CA LEU A 523 2.56 -12.42 -3.87
C LEU A 523 2.96 -13.86 -3.48
N GLU A 524 2.08 -14.60 -2.79
CA GLU A 524 2.36 -15.94 -2.24
C GLU A 524 2.50 -17.03 -3.30
N ASP A 525 1.86 -16.86 -4.46
CA ASP A 525 1.83 -17.80 -5.57
C ASP A 525 2.24 -17.10 -6.89
N LEU A 526 3.45 -16.53 -6.91
CA LEU A 526 4.01 -15.83 -8.08
C LEU A 526 4.83 -16.77 -8.96
N GLU A 527 4.52 -16.84 -10.25
CA GLU A 527 5.38 -17.48 -11.24
C GLU A 527 6.14 -16.46 -12.08
N PHE A 528 7.45 -16.66 -12.23
CA PHE A 528 8.32 -15.78 -13.01
C PHE A 528 8.68 -16.43 -14.35
N PHE A 529 8.53 -15.66 -15.43
CA PHE A 529 8.93 -16.02 -16.79
C PHE A 529 10.04 -15.08 -17.29
N SER A 530 10.97 -15.62 -18.06
CA SER A 530 12.00 -14.87 -18.76
C SER A 530 11.39 -14.09 -19.92
N ASP A 531 11.76 -12.82 -20.07
CA ASP A 531 11.40 -12.01 -21.23
C ASP A 531 12.39 -12.14 -22.41
N GLY A 532 13.54 -12.80 -22.19
CA GLY A 532 14.65 -12.91 -23.15
C GLY A 532 15.53 -11.65 -23.26
N HIS A 533 15.13 -10.56 -22.58
CA HIS A 533 15.80 -9.26 -22.56
C HIS A 533 16.62 -9.03 -21.28
N GLY A 534 16.91 -10.09 -20.51
CA GLY A 534 17.68 -9.99 -19.26
C GLY A 534 16.82 -9.72 -18.02
N ARG A 535 15.50 -9.97 -18.05
CA ARG A 535 14.63 -9.82 -16.88
C ARG A 535 13.67 -11.00 -16.68
N ALA A 536 13.29 -11.21 -15.42
CA ALA A 536 12.25 -12.12 -14.97
C ALA A 536 10.99 -11.33 -14.66
N ASN A 537 9.94 -11.54 -15.43
CA ASN A 537 8.65 -10.90 -15.25
C ASN A 537 7.67 -11.85 -14.55
N ALA A 538 6.80 -11.31 -13.70
CA ALA A 538 5.70 -12.02 -13.06
C ALA A 538 4.46 -11.12 -13.07
N VAL A 539 3.26 -11.70 -13.17
CA VAL A 539 2.00 -10.95 -13.24
C VAL A 539 0.95 -11.53 -12.30
N LEU A 540 0.11 -10.64 -11.76
CA LEU A 540 -1.03 -11.01 -10.93
C LEU A 540 -2.33 -10.49 -11.53
N PHE A 541 -3.33 -11.35 -11.49
CA PHE A 541 -4.73 -11.02 -11.72
C PHE A 541 -5.43 -10.93 -10.37
N MET A 542 -6.03 -9.78 -10.03
CA MET A 542 -6.74 -9.62 -8.75
C MET A 542 -8.17 -10.22 -8.78
N ASN A 543 -8.56 -10.85 -9.90
CA ASN A 543 -9.87 -11.48 -10.10
C ASN A 543 -9.86 -13.00 -9.82
N GLY A 544 -9.24 -13.44 -8.71
CA GLY A 544 -9.45 -14.77 -8.11
C GLY A 544 -9.08 -16.01 -8.93
N GLN A 545 -8.51 -15.85 -10.12
CA GLN A 545 -7.99 -16.94 -10.95
C GLN A 545 -6.51 -16.66 -11.24
N ILE A 546 -5.66 -17.17 -10.35
CA ILE A 546 -4.29 -17.55 -10.70
C ILE A 546 -4.44 -18.75 -11.66
N LYS A 547 -3.64 -18.76 -12.73
CA LYS A 547 -3.57 -19.84 -13.71
C LYS A 547 -2.16 -20.39 -13.74
#